data_AF-A0A1A9YUJ6-F1
#
_entry.id   AF-A0A1A9YUJ6-F1
#
_cell.length_a   1.000
_cell.length_b   1.000
_cell.length_c   1.000
_cell.angle_alpha   90.00
_cell.angle_beta   90.00
_cell.angle_gamma   90.00
#
_symmetry.space_group_name_H-M   'P 1'
#
loop_
_entity.id
_entity.type
_entity.pdbx_description
1 polymer ?
#
loop_
_entity_poly.entity_id
_entity_poly.type
_entity_poly.pdbx_seq_one_letter_code
_entity_poly.pdbx_strand_id
1 'polypeptide(L)'
;MKYNPIKPTKWGIRIYVLADSNTGYVYSALSYYGSITSESLIRPDLPVSSRIPLDLYRKLLDNGPNAKGYHMFTDRYYTSIPLSEQLLEMNCFLIGTMKTNRKYLRTVIKKPQFVRRRKTVAYGKGKTLVLAWKCKRIVNLLSTRNEAGLISVHRRVCDGELVRIPKMVIDYIKNMRGVYLAD
;
A
#
# COMPACT_ATOMS: atom_id res chain seq x y z
N MET A 1 -17.29 -2.43 19.64
CA MET A 1 -17.00 -1.03 19.22
C MET A 1 -15.52 -0.74 19.35
N LYS A 2 -14.97 0.16 18.54
CA LYS A 2 -13.58 0.61 18.59
C LYS A 2 -13.54 2.13 18.65
N TYR A 3 -12.69 2.67 19.53
CA TYR A 3 -12.42 4.09 19.61
C TYR A 3 -11.37 4.52 18.57
N ASN A 4 -11.63 5.60 17.83
CA ASN A 4 -10.68 6.23 16.93
C ASN A 4 -10.76 7.77 17.05
N PRO A 5 -9.77 8.43 17.68
CA PRO A 5 -9.83 9.86 17.94
C PRO A 5 -9.70 10.74 16.69
N ILE A 6 -9.24 10.18 15.56
CA ILE A 6 -9.02 10.94 14.31
C ILE A 6 -10.31 11.04 13.47
N LYS A 7 -11.28 10.15 13.71
CA LYS A 7 -12.54 10.13 12.94
C LYS A 7 -13.59 11.05 13.57
N PRO A 8 -14.49 11.67 12.77
CA PRO A 8 -15.57 12.53 13.29
C PRO A 8 -16.43 11.79 14.32
N THR A 9 -16.90 10.59 13.96
CA THR A 9 -17.54 9.66 14.90
C THR A 9 -16.47 8.80 15.56
N LYS A 10 -16.19 9.07 16.84
CA LYS A 10 -15.08 8.46 17.57
C LYS A 10 -15.31 6.98 17.92
N TRP A 11 -16.56 6.57 18.09
CA TRP A 11 -16.94 5.20 18.43
C TRP A 11 -17.67 4.57 17.25
N GLY A 12 -17.22 3.40 16.81
CA GLY A 12 -17.87 2.69 15.72
C GLY A 12 -17.43 1.25 15.57
N ILE A 13 -18.04 0.57 14.62
CA ILE A 13 -17.56 -0.73 14.15
C ILE A 13 -16.51 -0.46 13.08
N ARG A 14 -15.35 -1.10 13.21
CA ARG A 14 -14.30 -1.01 12.18
C ARG A 14 -14.55 -2.10 11.15
N ILE A 15 -14.70 -1.71 9.89
CA ILE A 15 -14.81 -2.62 8.76
C ILE A 15 -13.60 -2.40 7.86
N TYR A 16 -12.99 -3.48 7.41
CA TYR A 16 -11.95 -3.46 6.38
C TYR A 16 -12.59 -3.79 5.04
N VAL A 17 -12.27 -3.03 4.00
CA VAL A 17 -12.93 -3.13 2.71
C VAL A 17 -11.86 -3.22 1.61
N LEU A 18 -12.10 -4.13 0.66
CA LEU A 18 -11.42 -4.17 -0.64
C LEU A 18 -12.40 -3.67 -1.69
N ALA A 19 -12.04 -2.57 -2.35
CA ALA A 19 -12.88 -1.92 -3.35
C ALA A 19 -12.10 -1.64 -4.64
N ASP A 20 -12.82 -1.56 -5.74
CA ASP A 20 -12.31 -1.13 -7.03
C ASP A 20 -11.83 0.32 -6.97
N SER A 21 -10.65 0.59 -7.53
CA SER A 21 -10.03 1.92 -7.44
C SER A 21 -10.74 2.99 -8.27
N ASN A 22 -11.46 2.60 -9.32
CA ASN A 22 -12.09 3.53 -10.26
C ASN A 22 -13.58 3.75 -9.96
N THR A 23 -14.29 2.67 -9.65
CA THR A 23 -15.75 2.68 -9.45
C THR A 23 -16.18 2.74 -7.99
N GLY A 24 -15.28 2.40 -7.05
CA GLY A 24 -15.63 2.24 -5.65
C GLY A 24 -16.42 0.94 -5.35
N TYR A 25 -16.60 0.06 -6.33
CA TYR A 25 -17.31 -1.20 -6.13
C TYR A 25 -16.64 -2.07 -5.06
N VAL A 26 -17.39 -2.49 -4.05
CA VAL A 26 -16.87 -3.29 -2.94
C VAL A 26 -16.84 -4.77 -3.32
N TYR A 27 -15.64 -5.33 -3.42
CA TYR A 27 -15.42 -6.74 -3.70
C TYR A 27 -15.53 -7.62 -2.45
N SER A 28 -14.96 -7.17 -1.33
CA SER A 28 -14.98 -7.92 -0.08
C SER A 28 -14.87 -7.01 1.13
N ALA A 29 -15.43 -7.47 2.25
CA ALA A 29 -15.38 -6.78 3.52
C ALA A 29 -15.08 -7.73 4.68
N LEU A 30 -14.48 -7.20 5.74
CA LEU A 30 -14.18 -7.90 6.98
C LEU A 30 -14.48 -7.00 8.18
N SER A 31 -15.48 -7.38 8.97
CA SER A 31 -15.83 -6.69 10.22
C SER A 31 -14.85 -7.06 11.34
N TYR A 32 -14.41 -6.05 12.11
CA TYR A 32 -13.50 -6.24 13.24
C TYR A 32 -14.26 -6.46 14.55
N TYR A 33 -14.12 -7.65 15.11
CA TYR A 33 -14.71 -8.10 16.37
C TYR A 33 -13.64 -8.32 17.46
N GLY A 34 -12.50 -7.62 17.39
CA GLY A 34 -11.45 -7.73 18.40
C GLY A 34 -10.45 -8.86 18.12
N SER A 35 -10.09 -9.60 19.17
CA SER A 35 -9.14 -10.73 19.08
C SER A 35 -9.67 -11.87 18.23
N ILE A 36 -10.98 -12.14 18.28
CA ILE A 36 -11.65 -13.18 17.48
C ILE A 36 -11.33 -13.04 15.99
N THR A 37 -11.45 -11.82 15.45
CA THR A 37 -11.08 -11.55 14.05
C THR A 37 -9.59 -11.76 13.81
N SER A 38 -8.74 -11.39 14.77
CA SER A 38 -7.29 -11.53 14.61
C SER A 38 -6.84 -12.99 14.65
N GLU A 39 -7.55 -13.83 15.39
CA GLU A 39 -7.31 -15.27 15.52
C GLU A 39 -7.76 -16.02 14.26
N SER A 40 -8.92 -15.68 13.71
CA SER A 40 -9.51 -16.39 12.55
C SER A 40 -8.89 -16.05 11.20
N LEU A 41 -8.07 -15.00 11.11
CA LEU A 41 -7.40 -14.62 9.86
C LEU A 41 -6.46 -15.73 9.34
N ILE A 42 -6.25 -15.80 8.04
CA ILE A 42 -5.25 -16.70 7.46
C ILE A 42 -3.82 -16.30 7.85
N ARG A 43 -2.84 -17.22 7.67
CA ARG A 43 -1.40 -16.96 7.89
C ARG A 43 -1.06 -16.46 9.31
N PRO A 44 -1.28 -17.27 10.36
CA PRO A 44 -1.01 -16.89 11.74
C PRO A 44 0.46 -16.53 12.02
N ASP A 45 1.38 -16.97 11.16
CA ASP A 45 2.80 -16.62 11.15
C ASP A 45 3.10 -15.14 10.80
N LEU A 46 2.13 -14.43 10.22
CA LEU A 46 2.27 -13.05 9.78
C LEU A 46 1.62 -12.04 10.74
N PRO A 47 2.05 -10.77 10.74
CA PRO A 47 1.37 -9.74 11.52
C PRO A 47 -0.05 -9.51 10.99
N VAL A 48 -0.99 -9.19 11.90
CA VAL A 48 -2.41 -8.89 11.57
C VAL A 48 -2.55 -7.88 10.43
N SER A 49 -1.67 -6.87 10.37
CA SER A 49 -1.68 -5.87 9.30
C SER A 49 -1.49 -6.45 7.90
N SER A 50 -0.78 -7.56 7.77
CA SER A 50 -0.54 -8.25 6.50
C SER A 50 -1.58 -9.33 6.25
N ARG A 51 -2.12 -9.93 7.31
CA ARG A 51 -3.18 -10.95 7.21
C ARG A 51 -4.50 -10.37 6.69
N ILE A 52 -4.86 -9.15 7.10
CA ILE A 52 -6.12 -8.51 6.67
C ILE A 52 -6.24 -8.37 5.14
N PRO A 53 -5.27 -7.75 4.41
CA PRO A 53 -5.37 -7.67 2.95
C PRO A 53 -5.34 -9.04 2.25
N LEU A 54 -4.58 -10.00 2.80
CA LEU A 54 -4.53 -11.35 2.24
C LEU A 54 -5.88 -12.06 2.36
N ASP A 55 -6.56 -11.93 3.50
CA ASP A 55 -7.90 -12.49 3.73
C ASP A 55 -8.93 -11.87 2.80
N LEU A 56 -8.92 -10.54 2.66
CA LEU A 56 -9.81 -9.83 1.74
C LEU A 56 -9.60 -10.26 0.28
N TYR A 57 -8.35 -10.43 -0.15
CA TYR A 57 -8.04 -10.88 -1.50
C TYR A 57 -8.37 -12.35 -1.72
N ARG A 58 -8.15 -13.20 -0.72
CA ARG A 58 -8.58 -14.60 -0.77
C ARG A 58 -10.08 -14.72 -0.98
N LYS A 59 -10.89 -13.96 -0.22
CA LYS A 59 -12.35 -13.93 -0.40
C LYS A 59 -12.76 -13.50 -1.82
N LEU A 60 -12.03 -12.57 -2.43
CA LEU A 60 -12.24 -12.20 -3.83
C LEU A 60 -11.95 -13.39 -4.77
N LEU A 61 -10.85 -14.12 -4.56
CA LEU A 61 -10.53 -15.31 -5.36
C LEU A 61 -11.54 -16.44 -5.16
N ASP A 62 -12.04 -16.64 -3.94
CA ASP A 62 -13.05 -17.67 -3.63
C ASP A 62 -14.37 -17.41 -4.39
N ASN A 63 -14.75 -16.13 -4.54
CA ASN A 63 -15.93 -15.71 -5.31
C ASN A 63 -15.66 -15.52 -6.81
N GLY A 64 -14.40 -15.45 -7.21
CA GLY A 64 -13.97 -15.10 -8.56
C GLY A 64 -12.58 -15.66 -8.85
N PRO A 65 -12.44 -16.95 -9.19
CA PRO A 65 -11.13 -17.61 -9.33
C PRO A 65 -10.25 -17.05 -10.46
N ASN A 66 -10.88 -16.35 -11.41
CA ASN A 66 -10.20 -15.65 -12.50
C ASN A 66 -9.68 -14.26 -12.12
N ALA A 67 -9.87 -13.85 -10.86
CA ALA A 67 -9.45 -12.56 -10.35
C ALA A 67 -7.93 -12.49 -10.11
N LYS A 68 -7.12 -12.66 -11.16
CA LYS A 68 -5.64 -12.69 -11.12
C LYS A 68 -5.06 -11.54 -11.93
N GLY A 69 -3.86 -11.10 -11.56
CA GLY A 69 -3.16 -9.99 -12.21
C GLY A 69 -3.59 -8.59 -11.74
N TYR A 70 -4.38 -8.51 -10.67
CA TYR A 70 -4.83 -7.24 -10.10
C TYR A 70 -3.71 -6.45 -9.44
N HIS A 71 -3.98 -5.15 -9.29
CA HIS A 71 -3.15 -4.19 -8.59
C HIS A 71 -3.82 -3.77 -7.28
N MET A 72 -3.32 -4.27 -6.16
CA MET A 72 -3.74 -3.86 -4.83
C MET A 72 -2.98 -2.61 -4.39
N PHE A 73 -3.74 -1.58 -4.03
CA PHE A 73 -3.20 -0.34 -3.45
C PHE A 73 -3.50 -0.28 -1.96
N THR A 74 -2.47 -0.14 -1.12
CA THR A 74 -2.64 -0.16 0.35
C THR A 74 -1.97 1.00 1.08
N ASP A 75 -2.60 1.41 2.18
CA ASP A 75 -2.00 2.36 3.11
C ASP A 75 -0.80 1.75 3.88
N ARG A 76 0.04 2.62 4.44
CA ARG A 76 1.22 2.32 5.27
C ARG A 76 0.98 1.38 6.44
N TYR A 77 -0.26 1.31 6.93
CA TYR A 77 -0.61 0.39 7.99
C TYR A 77 -0.60 -1.07 7.53
N TYR A 78 -0.86 -1.35 6.25
CA TYR A 78 -0.93 -2.72 5.73
C TYR A 78 0.37 -3.13 5.02
N THR A 79 0.96 -2.21 4.26
CA THR A 79 2.13 -2.46 3.40
C THR A 79 3.34 -3.00 4.18
N SER A 80 3.83 -4.16 3.75
CA SER A 80 5.03 -4.83 4.27
C SER A 80 5.64 -5.73 3.19
N ILE A 81 6.94 -6.06 3.33
CA ILE A 81 7.62 -6.99 2.41
C ILE A 81 6.98 -8.38 2.45
N PRO A 82 6.69 -9.00 3.62
CA PRO A 82 6.01 -10.30 3.66
C PRO A 82 4.64 -10.29 2.99
N LEU A 83 3.85 -9.20 3.14
CA LEU A 83 2.58 -9.07 2.43
C LEU A 83 2.77 -9.09 0.91
N SER A 84 3.80 -8.38 0.44
CA SER A 84 4.08 -8.26 -0.99
C SER A 84 4.48 -9.58 -1.64
N GLU A 85 5.24 -10.42 -0.92
CA GLU A 85 5.66 -11.75 -1.36
C GLU A 85 4.45 -12.70 -1.44
N GLN A 86 3.58 -12.64 -0.42
CA GLN A 86 2.36 -13.45 -0.37
C GLN A 86 1.32 -13.06 -1.44
N LEU A 87 1.11 -11.78 -1.68
CA LEU A 87 0.24 -11.34 -2.76
C LEU A 87 0.79 -11.76 -4.13
N LEU A 88 2.11 -11.74 -4.32
CA LEU A 88 2.75 -12.21 -5.56
C LEU A 88 2.52 -13.71 -5.78
N GLU A 89 2.57 -14.55 -4.73
CA GLU A 89 2.22 -15.97 -4.81
C GLU A 89 0.76 -16.16 -5.27
N MET A 90 -0.14 -15.25 -4.87
CA MET A 90 -1.54 -15.21 -5.30
C MET A 90 -1.76 -14.47 -6.64
N ASN A 91 -0.69 -14.19 -7.39
CA ASN A 91 -0.69 -13.45 -8.65
C ASN A 91 -1.37 -12.06 -8.55
N CYS A 92 -1.09 -11.34 -7.45
CA CYS A 92 -1.56 -9.99 -7.17
C CYS A 92 -0.38 -9.05 -6.94
N PHE A 93 -0.39 -7.91 -7.61
CA PHE A 93 0.65 -6.90 -7.47
C PHE A 93 0.27 -5.89 -6.39
N LEU A 94 1.16 -5.68 -5.42
CA LEU A 94 1.04 -4.65 -4.40
C LEU A 94 1.77 -3.36 -4.80
N ILE A 95 1.10 -2.22 -4.58
CA ILE A 95 1.69 -0.88 -4.53
C ILE A 95 1.21 -0.20 -3.23
N GLY A 96 2.13 0.23 -2.37
CA GLY A 96 1.74 0.89 -1.12
C GLY A 96 2.82 1.77 -0.54
N THR A 97 2.41 2.75 0.27
CA THR A 97 3.36 3.47 1.13
C THR A 97 3.78 2.57 2.29
N MET A 98 5.00 2.70 2.81
CA MET A 98 5.53 1.81 3.85
C MET A 98 6.15 2.58 5.01
N LYS A 99 5.93 2.10 6.24
CA LYS A 99 6.60 2.65 7.43
C LYS A 99 8.09 2.28 7.45
N THR A 100 8.94 3.22 7.86
CA THR A 100 10.40 3.01 8.01
C THR A 100 10.77 1.93 9.02
N ASN A 101 9.91 1.69 10.01
CA ASN A 101 10.14 0.71 11.07
C ASN A 101 9.71 -0.73 10.70
N ARG A 102 9.33 -1.00 9.44
CA ARG A 102 8.99 -2.36 9.00
C ARG A 102 10.22 -3.27 9.00
N LYS A 103 9.98 -4.55 9.33
CA LYS A 103 10.97 -5.63 9.22
C LYS A 103 11.42 -5.79 7.75
N TYR A 104 12.64 -6.30 7.55
CA TYR A 104 13.27 -6.56 6.25
C TYR A 104 13.57 -5.33 5.37
N LEU A 105 13.21 -4.13 5.83
CA LEU A 105 13.58 -2.90 5.13
C LEU A 105 15.08 -2.61 5.29
N ARG A 106 15.79 -2.48 4.18
CA ARG A 106 17.24 -2.22 4.17
C ARG A 106 17.60 -0.83 4.69
N THR A 107 18.78 -0.73 5.31
CA THR A 107 19.31 0.52 5.87
C THR A 107 19.42 1.64 4.84
N VAL A 108 19.75 1.31 3.59
CA VAL A 108 19.82 2.27 2.47
C VAL A 108 18.49 3.00 2.24
N ILE A 109 17.36 2.35 2.50
CA ILE A 109 16.02 2.96 2.42
C ILE A 109 15.60 3.61 3.74
N LYS A 110 16.03 3.06 4.89
CA LYS A 110 15.75 3.65 6.21
C LYS A 110 16.47 4.98 6.42
N LYS A 111 17.70 5.09 5.93
CA LYS A 111 18.58 6.27 5.99
C LYS A 111 19.04 6.64 4.57
N PRO A 112 18.11 7.11 3.72
CA PRO A 112 18.42 7.41 2.33
C PRO A 112 19.31 8.64 2.24
N GLN A 113 20.43 8.50 1.52
CA GLN A 113 21.29 9.63 1.19
C GLN A 113 20.78 10.26 -0.11
N PHE A 114 20.27 11.49 0.00
CA PHE A 114 19.82 12.26 -1.15
C PHE A 114 20.90 13.23 -1.60
N VAL A 115 21.17 13.25 -2.90
CA VAL A 115 22.06 14.24 -3.52
C VAL A 115 21.20 15.37 -4.09
N ARG A 116 21.73 16.59 -4.22
CA ARG A 116 20.99 17.82 -4.59
C ARG A 116 20.03 17.61 -5.78
N ARG A 117 20.44 16.87 -6.82
CA ARG A 117 19.62 16.53 -8.00
C ARG A 117 18.86 15.19 -7.91
N ARG A 118 19.23 14.28 -7.01
CA ARG A 118 18.64 12.94 -6.86
C ARG A 118 17.84 12.84 -5.57
N LYS A 119 16.53 13.08 -5.67
CA LYS A 119 15.57 12.98 -4.56
C LYS A 119 15.00 11.56 -4.38
N THR A 120 15.58 10.55 -5.04
CA THR A 120 15.06 9.18 -5.09
C THR A 120 16.16 8.15 -4.87
N VAL A 121 15.94 7.26 -3.90
CA VAL A 121 16.78 6.09 -3.64
C VAL A 121 15.90 4.86 -3.82
N ALA A 122 16.32 3.92 -4.64
CA ALA A 122 15.56 2.70 -4.93
C ALA A 122 16.40 1.47 -4.62
N TYR A 123 15.76 0.43 -4.13
CA TYR A 123 16.36 -0.86 -3.84
C TYR A 123 15.42 -1.96 -4.34
N GLY A 124 15.91 -2.80 -5.25
CA GLY A 124 15.19 -3.96 -5.77
C GLY A 124 15.74 -5.27 -5.20
N LYS A 125 14.86 -6.22 -4.90
CA LYS A 125 15.20 -7.63 -4.64
C LYS A 125 14.16 -8.52 -5.30
N GLY A 126 14.58 -9.33 -6.28
CA GLY A 126 13.65 -10.17 -7.04
C GLY A 126 12.57 -9.34 -7.73
N LYS A 127 11.30 -9.66 -7.46
CA LYS A 127 10.14 -8.93 -7.99
C LYS A 127 9.71 -7.74 -7.12
N THR A 128 10.41 -7.47 -6.02
CA THR A 128 10.05 -6.42 -5.06
C THR A 128 10.96 -5.21 -5.21
N LEU A 129 10.37 -4.03 -5.43
CA LEU A 129 11.03 -2.74 -5.51
C LEU A 129 10.60 -1.86 -4.33
N VAL A 130 11.58 -1.36 -3.58
CA VAL A 130 11.37 -0.38 -2.52
C VAL A 130 11.97 0.95 -2.94
N LEU A 131 11.20 2.03 -2.85
CA LEU A 131 11.62 3.37 -3.26
C LEU A 131 11.43 4.37 -2.12
N ALA A 132 12.49 5.08 -1.76
CA ALA A 132 12.46 6.26 -0.91
C ALA A 132 12.48 7.52 -1.78
N TRP A 133 11.48 8.38 -1.63
CA TRP A 133 11.37 9.65 -2.32
C TRP A 133 11.29 10.82 -1.35
N LYS A 134 12.13 11.84 -1.56
CA LYS A 134 12.15 13.07 -0.77
C LYS A 134 11.39 14.18 -1.49
N CYS A 135 10.23 14.52 -0.94
CA CYS A 135 9.49 15.73 -1.27
C CYS A 135 9.70 16.77 -0.16
N LYS A 136 8.65 17.10 0.62
CA LYS A 136 8.76 17.85 1.89
C LYS A 136 9.20 16.93 3.04
N ARG A 137 8.70 15.70 3.01
CA ARG A 137 9.07 14.59 3.88
C ARG A 137 9.52 13.42 3.03
N ILE A 138 10.23 12.47 3.64
CA ILE A 138 10.62 11.22 3.00
C ILE A 138 9.42 10.28 3.01
N VAL A 139 9.06 9.76 1.84
CA VAL A 139 8.02 8.75 1.66
C VAL A 139 8.68 7.48 1.12
N ASN A 140 8.43 6.36 1.78
CA ASN A 140 8.84 5.06 1.27
C ASN A 140 7.65 4.39 0.61
N LEU A 141 7.87 3.81 -0.56
CA LEU A 141 6.90 3.04 -1.31
C LEU A 141 7.45 1.64 -1.58
N LEU A 142 6.56 0.66 -1.63
CA LEU A 142 6.82 -0.74 -1.95
C LEU A 142 5.98 -1.14 -3.17
N SER A 143 6.63 -1.59 -4.24
CA SER A 143 6.01 -2.13 -5.45
C SER A 143 6.44 -3.57 -5.65
N THR A 144 5.56 -4.37 -6.22
CA THR A 144 5.89 -5.70 -6.76
C THR A 144 5.82 -5.77 -8.29
N ARG A 145 5.37 -4.67 -8.92
CA ARG A 145 5.49 -4.47 -10.36
C ARG A 145 6.67 -3.53 -10.61
N ASN A 146 7.64 -4.01 -11.37
CA ASN A 146 8.89 -3.31 -11.64
C ASN A 146 8.64 -2.08 -12.51
N GLU A 147 8.80 -0.88 -11.94
CA GLU A 147 9.11 0.35 -12.70
C GLU A 147 9.66 1.43 -11.75
N ALA A 148 10.99 1.60 -11.76
CA ALA A 148 11.67 2.70 -11.06
C ALA A 148 11.73 3.99 -11.90
N GLY A 149 10.89 4.09 -12.93
CA GLY A 149 10.85 5.21 -13.86
C GLY A 149 10.50 6.53 -13.18
N LEU A 150 11.16 7.60 -13.62
CA LEU A 150 10.86 8.97 -13.20
C LEU A 150 10.09 9.67 -14.32
N ILE A 151 9.00 10.33 -13.95
CA ILE A 151 8.19 11.17 -14.84
C ILE A 151 8.38 12.62 -14.40
N SER A 152 8.62 13.52 -15.34
CA SER A 152 8.61 14.96 -15.09
C SER A 152 7.18 15.47 -15.04
N VAL A 153 6.78 16.05 -13.91
CA VAL A 153 5.44 16.63 -13.71
C VAL A 153 5.60 18.09 -13.27
N HIS A 154 4.82 18.98 -13.87
CA HIS A 154 4.75 20.38 -13.43
C HIS A 154 4.09 20.45 -12.06
N ARG A 155 4.73 21.10 -11.09
CA ARG A 155 4.17 21.24 -9.74
C ARG A 155 3.86 22.69 -9.42
N ARG A 156 2.61 22.99 -9.08
CA ARG A 156 2.12 24.32 -8.71
C ARG A 156 2.73 24.95 -7.45
N VAL A 157 3.59 24.25 -6.70
CA VAL A 157 3.96 24.65 -5.33
C VAL A 157 5.20 25.56 -5.26
N CYS A 158 5.99 25.66 -6.33
CA CYS A 158 7.08 26.64 -6.47
C CYS A 158 7.24 26.98 -7.96
N ASP A 159 6.77 28.15 -8.40
CA ASP A 159 7.20 28.83 -9.64
C ASP A 159 7.27 27.98 -10.93
N GLY A 160 6.32 27.06 -11.13
CA GLY A 160 6.29 26.27 -12.37
C GLY A 160 7.47 25.31 -12.55
N GLU A 161 8.25 25.03 -11.50
CA GLU A 161 9.38 24.09 -11.60
C GLU A 161 8.91 22.67 -12.01
N LEU A 162 9.61 22.11 -13.01
CA LEU A 162 9.50 20.71 -13.40
C LEU A 162 10.08 19.81 -12.31
N VAL A 163 9.21 19.11 -11.58
CA VAL A 163 9.63 18.17 -10.54
C VAL A 163 9.64 16.75 -11.12
N ARG A 164 10.76 16.04 -10.97
CA ARG A 164 10.83 14.61 -11.27
C ARG A 164 10.18 13.80 -10.15
N ILE A 165 9.08 13.13 -10.47
CA ILE A 165 8.29 12.30 -9.56
C ILE A 165 8.38 10.84 -10.03
N PRO A 166 8.62 9.87 -9.13
CA PRO A 166 8.55 8.45 -9.50
C PRO A 166 7.16 8.09 -10.05
N LYS A 167 7.11 7.36 -11.16
CA LYS A 167 5.85 6.88 -11.76
C LYS A 167 4.98 6.15 -10.74
N MET A 168 5.61 5.30 -9.94
CA MET A 168 4.98 4.58 -8.83
C MET A 168 4.22 5.48 -7.84
N VAL A 169 4.72 6.70 -7.57
CA VAL A 169 4.04 7.66 -6.69
C VAL A 169 2.78 8.18 -7.35
N ILE A 170 2.82 8.44 -8.65
CA ILE A 170 1.67 8.91 -9.44
C ILE A 170 0.60 7.81 -9.49
N ASP A 171 1.00 6.57 -9.80
CA ASP A 171 0.08 5.42 -9.85
C ASP A 171 -0.58 5.17 -8.50
N TYR A 172 0.18 5.29 -7.40
CA TYR A 172 -0.38 5.19 -6.04
C TYR A 172 -1.40 6.30 -5.77
N ILE A 173 -1.07 7.56 -6.06
CA ILE A 173 -1.98 8.69 -5.80
C ILE A 173 -3.27 8.56 -6.62
N LYS A 174 -3.18 8.11 -7.88
CA LYS A 174 -4.34 7.93 -8.76
C LYS A 174 -5.32 6.88 -8.23
N ASN A 175 -4.81 5.76 -7.72
CA ASN A 175 -5.65 4.59 -7.41
C ASN A 175 -6.01 4.43 -5.93
N MET A 176 -5.38 5.16 -5.01
CA MET A 176 -5.64 5.02 -3.56
C MET A 176 -7.02 5.55 -3.12
N ARG A 177 -7.79 6.17 -4.02
CA ARG A 177 -9.07 6.81 -3.69
C ARG A 177 -10.27 5.84 -3.67
N GLY A 178 -10.14 4.61 -4.15
CA GLY A 178 -11.27 3.67 -4.31
C GLY A 178 -12.13 3.49 -3.07
N VAL A 179 -11.52 3.25 -1.89
CA VAL A 179 -12.26 3.07 -0.64
C VAL A 179 -13.00 4.34 -0.21
N TYR A 180 -12.45 5.52 -0.50
CA TYR A 180 -13.11 6.80 -0.19
C TYR A 180 -14.29 7.11 -1.12
N LEU A 181 -14.41 6.43 -2.27
CA LEU A 181 -15.56 6.55 -3.15
C LEU A 181 -16.74 5.67 -2.68
N ALA A 182 -16.46 4.68 -1.84
CA ALA A 182 -17.43 3.74 -1.29
C ALA A 182 -17.92 4.10 0.13
N ASP A 183 -17.24 5.04 0.80
CA ASP A 183 -17.55 5.58 2.15
C ASP A 183 -18.45 6.81 2.01
#